data_AF-C7LW24-F1
#
_entry.id   AF-C7LW24-F1
#
_cell.length_a   1.000
_cell.length_b   1.000
_cell.length_c   1.000
_cell.angle_alpha   90.00
_cell.angle_beta   90.00
_cell.angle_gamma   90.00
#
_symmetry.space_group_name_H-M   'P 1'
#
loop_
_entity.id
_entity.type
_entity.pdbx_description
1 polymer ?
#
loop_
_entity_poly.entity_id
_entity_poly.type
_entity_poly.pdbx_seq_one_letter_code
_entity_poly.pdbx_strand_id
1 'polypeptide(L)'
;MRAFVIDEITPEDMEKLESRLKEQELLSIEHLYHFNLPPALLSPMQQEHAPECGPFYMAVETGRDWVRLELLVRAKRILRCACIAYATPAQQEHMISYLENLLTDLSIPL
;
A
#
# COMPACT_ATOMS: atom_id res chain seq x y z
N MET A 1 -12.00 9.11 3.61
CA MET A 1 -10.71 8.41 3.71
C MET A 1 -9.80 8.96 2.61
N ARG A 2 -8.52 9.21 2.88
CA ARG A 2 -7.57 9.80 1.90
C ARG A 2 -6.89 8.68 1.12
N ALA A 3 -6.79 8.83 -0.20
CA ALA A 3 -6.16 7.87 -1.08
C ALA A 3 -5.46 8.56 -2.25
N PHE A 4 -4.48 7.87 -2.82
CA PHE A 4 -3.90 8.15 -4.13
C PHE A 4 -4.45 7.12 -5.12
N VAL A 5 -4.94 7.57 -6.26
CA VAL A 5 -5.63 6.74 -7.25
C VAL A 5 -5.01 6.99 -8.61
N ILE A 6 -4.74 5.91 -9.34
CA ILE A 6 -4.48 5.92 -10.78
C ILE A 6 -5.64 5.17 -11.40
N ASP A 7 -6.50 5.89 -12.10
CA ASP A 7 -7.56 5.39 -12.96
C ASP A 7 -7.10 5.51 -14.43
N GLU A 8 -7.76 4.79 -15.35
CA GLU A 8 -7.35 4.67 -16.76
C GLU A 8 -6.26 3.62 -17.06
N ILE A 9 -6.17 2.57 -16.25
CA ILE A 9 -5.30 1.41 -16.54
C ILE A 9 -6.04 0.42 -17.45
N THR A 10 -5.40 -0.03 -18.53
CA THR A 10 -6.01 -0.99 -19.45
C THR A 10 -6.26 -2.35 -18.77
N PRO A 11 -7.26 -3.14 -19.21
CA PRO A 11 -7.49 -4.47 -18.64
C PRO A 11 -6.26 -5.39 -18.71
N GLU A 12 -5.49 -5.33 -19.80
CA GLU A 12 -4.26 -6.12 -19.96
C GLU A 12 -3.19 -5.73 -18.93
N ASP A 13 -3.05 -4.42 -18.66
CA ASP A 13 -2.09 -3.92 -17.68
C ASP A 13 -2.54 -4.19 -16.24
N MET A 14 -3.85 -4.15 -15.98
CA MET A 14 -4.40 -4.60 -14.70
C MET A 14 -4.11 -6.08 -14.45
N GLU A 15 -4.22 -6.96 -15.45
CA GLU A 15 -3.85 -8.36 -15.32
C GLU A 15 -2.36 -8.54 -14.96
N LYS A 16 -1.46 -7.76 -15.58
CA LYS A 16 -0.02 -7.75 -15.24
C LYS A 16 0.21 -7.29 -13.80
N LEU A 17 -0.43 -6.19 -13.40
CA LEU A 17 -0.33 -5.63 -12.06
C LEU A 17 -0.81 -6.63 -11.01
N GLU A 18 -2.01 -7.18 -11.17
CA GLU A 18 -2.56 -8.14 -10.22
C GLU A 18 -1.71 -9.42 -10.14
N SER A 19 -1.17 -9.89 -11.26
CA SER A 19 -0.28 -11.05 -11.27
C SER A 19 0.97 -10.79 -10.42
N ARG A 20 1.60 -9.63 -10.57
CA ARG A 20 2.77 -9.24 -9.76
C ARG A 20 2.44 -9.04 -8.28
N LEU A 21 1.28 -8.43 -7.98
CA LEU A 21 0.84 -8.20 -6.61
C LEU A 21 0.53 -9.51 -5.88
N LYS A 22 -0.01 -10.51 -6.58
CA LYS A 22 -0.25 -11.87 -6.04
C LYS A 22 1.06 -12.60 -5.69
N GLU A 23 2.16 -12.33 -6.39
CA GLU A 23 3.48 -12.92 -6.13
C GLU A 23 4.17 -12.38 -4.86
N GLN A 24 3.87 -11.16 -4.42
CA GLN A 24 4.56 -10.47 -3.32
C GLN A 24 4.01 -10.75 -1.89
N GLU A 25 3.16 -11.77 -1.70
CA GLU A 25 2.56 -12.33 -0.46
C GLU A 25 1.11 -11.95 -0.07
N LEU A 26 0.35 -13.02 0.23
CA LEU A 26 -0.79 -13.26 1.14
C LEU A 26 -1.93 -12.22 1.18
N LEU A 27 -2.89 -12.41 0.27
CA LEU A 27 -4.24 -11.86 0.38
C LEU A 27 -5.05 -12.58 1.48
N SER A 28 -5.64 -11.79 2.37
CA SER A 28 -6.78 -12.19 3.22
C SER A 28 -8.13 -11.93 2.54
N ILE A 29 -8.15 -11.09 1.49
CA ILE A 29 -9.35 -10.58 0.81
C ILE A 29 -8.99 -10.34 -0.67
N GLU A 30 -9.89 -10.68 -1.58
CA GLU A 30 -9.71 -10.47 -3.03
C GLU A 30 -9.42 -8.98 -3.34
N HIS A 31 -8.48 -8.72 -4.27
CA HIS A 31 -8.08 -7.38 -4.73
C HIS A 31 -7.51 -6.41 -3.67
N LEU A 32 -7.14 -6.87 -2.47
CA LEU A 32 -6.60 -6.01 -1.40
C LEU A 32 -5.21 -6.45 -0.90
N TYR A 33 -4.18 -5.73 -1.32
CA TYR A 33 -2.77 -6.01 -1.06
C TYR A 33 -2.18 -5.11 0.02
N HIS A 34 -1.04 -5.51 0.59
CA HIS A 34 -0.37 -4.77 1.65
C HIS A 34 1.02 -4.31 1.20
N PHE A 35 1.23 -3.01 1.11
CA PHE A 35 2.57 -2.46 0.91
C PHE A 35 3.20 -2.15 2.26
N ASN A 36 4.22 -2.92 2.64
CA ASN A 36 4.90 -2.78 3.92
C ASN A 36 5.62 -1.44 4.00
N LEU A 37 5.41 -0.72 5.11
CA LEU A 37 6.08 0.54 5.37
C LEU A 37 7.50 0.26 5.87
N PRO A 38 8.56 0.85 5.27
CA PRO A 38 9.92 0.63 5.73
C PRO A 38 10.11 1.07 7.19
N PRO A 39 10.89 0.32 8.00
CA PRO A 39 11.17 0.67 9.39
C PRO A 39 11.72 2.10 9.57
N ALA A 40 12.52 2.57 8.62
CA ALA A 40 13.12 3.91 8.63
C ALA A 40 12.09 5.06 8.49
N LEU A 41 10.88 4.76 8.01
CA LEU A 41 9.81 5.73 7.81
C LEU A 41 8.70 5.65 8.87
N LEU A 42 8.81 4.73 9.83
CA LEU A 42 7.85 4.64 10.93
C LEU A 42 7.89 5.92 11.77
N SER A 43 6.72 6.44 12.13
CA SER A 43 6.62 7.52 13.11
C SER A 43 7.10 7.05 14.50
N PRO A 44 7.44 7.96 15.44
CA PRO A 44 7.88 7.56 16.78
C PRO A 44 6.92 6.57 17.47
N MET A 45 5.62 6.83 17.40
CA MET A 45 4.58 5.95 17.96
C MET A 45 4.50 4.60 17.23
N GLN A 46 4.70 4.58 15.91
CA GLN A 46 4.74 3.32 15.16
C GLN A 46 5.98 2.50 15.50
N GLN A 47 7.15 3.12 15.67
CA GLN A 47 8.37 2.44 16.11
C GLN A 47 8.18 1.82 17.50
N GLU A 48 7.66 2.61 18.45
CA GLU A 48 7.37 2.14 19.81
C GLU A 48 6.40 0.95 19.81
N HIS A 49 5.35 1.02 19.00
CA HIS A 49 4.33 -0.03 18.93
C HIS A 49 4.67 -1.16 17.95
N ALA A 50 5.81 -1.13 17.25
CA ALA A 50 6.15 -2.15 16.25
C ALA A 50 6.20 -3.58 16.80
N PRO A 51 6.73 -3.84 18.01
CA PRO A 51 6.73 -5.19 18.59
C PRO A 51 5.33 -5.77 18.81
N GLU A 52 4.35 -4.93 19.12
CA GLU A 52 2.99 -5.37 19.50
C GLU A 52 2.00 -5.27 18.32
N CYS A 53 2.03 -4.15 17.59
CA CYS A 53 1.07 -3.81 16.54
C CYS A 53 1.56 -4.18 15.13
N GLY A 54 2.87 -4.09 14.89
CA GLY A 54 3.48 -4.23 13.57
C GLY A 54 3.37 -5.65 12.97
N PRO A 55 3.79 -5.86 11.73
CA PRO A 55 4.32 -4.87 10.79
C PRO A 55 3.27 -3.83 10.37
N PHE A 56 3.75 -2.66 9.93
CA PHE A 56 2.91 -1.58 9.42
C PHE A 56 2.88 -1.60 7.90
N TYR A 57 1.74 -1.26 7.32
CA TYR A 57 1.55 -1.27 5.87
C TYR A 57 0.54 -0.20 5.45
N MET A 58 0.52 0.14 4.17
CA MET A 58 -0.60 0.83 3.53
C MET A 58 -1.31 -0.15 2.60
N ALA A 59 -2.65 -0.09 2.58
CA ALA A 59 -3.44 -0.99 1.76
C ALA A 59 -3.46 -0.51 0.30
N VAL A 60 -3.34 -1.45 -0.63
CA VAL A 60 -3.50 -1.23 -2.07
C VAL A 60 -4.68 -2.03 -2.55
N GLU A 61 -5.66 -1.37 -3.15
CA GLU A 61 -6.84 -2.01 -3.72
C GLU A 61 -6.76 -1.92 -5.25
N THR A 62 -7.06 -3.02 -5.94
CA THR A 62 -7.23 -3.03 -7.40
C THR A 62 -8.70 -3.10 -7.78
N GLY A 63 -9.05 -2.44 -8.87
CA GLY A 63 -10.37 -2.53 -9.48
C GLY A 63 -10.29 -3.02 -10.92
N ARG A 64 -11.28 -2.64 -11.73
CA ARG A 64 -11.36 -3.04 -13.14
C ARG A 64 -10.30 -2.36 -14.01
N ASP A 65 -10.06 -1.08 -13.75
CA ASP A 65 -9.29 -0.15 -14.57
C ASP A 65 -8.57 0.90 -13.71
N TRP A 66 -8.38 0.58 -12.42
CA TRP A 66 -7.77 1.47 -11.45
C TRP A 66 -7.01 0.71 -10.37
N VAL A 67 -6.05 1.40 -9.76
CA VAL A 67 -5.37 1.00 -8.53
C VAL A 67 -5.44 2.14 -7.52
N ARG A 68 -5.68 1.80 -6.25
CA ARG A 68 -5.84 2.76 -5.16
C ARG A 68 -4.90 2.43 -4.01
N LEU A 69 -4.02 3.36 -3.68
CA LEU A 69 -3.23 3.34 -2.45
C LEU A 69 -3.97 4.12 -1.35
N GLU A 70 -4.35 3.41 -0.27
CA GLU A 70 -4.90 4.05 0.92
C GLU A 70 -3.80 4.80 1.68
N LEU A 71 -3.97 6.10 1.91
CA LEU A 71 -3.00 6.93 2.63
C LEU A 71 -3.16 6.83 4.16
N LEU A 72 -3.43 5.61 4.64
CA LEU A 72 -3.59 5.25 6.04
C LEU A 72 -2.57 4.15 6.36
N VAL A 73 -1.73 4.40 7.36
CA VAL A 73 -0.85 3.36 7.89
C VAL A 73 -1.66 2.46 8.80
N ARG A 74 -1.71 1.17 8.47
CA ARG A 74 -2.36 0.10 9.23
C ARG A 74 -1.34 -0.75 9.95
N ALA A 75 -1.81 -1.43 10.99
CA ALA A 75 -1.04 -2.37 11.78
C ALA A 75 -1.57 -3.79 11.51
N LYS A 76 -0.69 -4.77 11.28
CA LYS A 76 -1.12 -6.12 10.88
C LYS A 76 -1.74 -6.93 12.03
N ARG A 77 -1.37 -6.65 13.29
CA ARG A 77 -1.77 -7.46 14.46
C ARG A 77 -2.95 -6.89 15.26
N ILE A 78 -3.32 -5.62 15.04
CA ILE A 78 -4.35 -4.93 15.80
C ILE A 78 -5.26 -4.13 14.85
N LEU A 79 -6.55 -4.05 15.18
CA LEU A 79 -7.53 -3.30 14.37
C LEU A 79 -7.71 -1.85 14.81
N ARG A 80 -7.38 -1.54 16.07
CA ARG A 80 -7.56 -0.20 16.65
C ARG A 80 -6.38 0.10 17.57
N CYS A 81 -5.59 1.10 17.19
CA CYS A 81 -4.52 1.65 18.00
C CYS A 81 -4.22 3.07 17.49
N ALA A 82 -3.67 3.93 18.35
CA ALA A 82 -3.26 5.27 17.94
C ALA A 82 -2.15 5.25 16.86
N CYS A 83 -1.38 4.16 16.76
CA CYS A 83 -0.38 3.99 15.69
C CYS A 83 -0.99 3.77 14.29
N ILE A 84 -2.30 3.49 14.20
CA ILE A 84 -3.07 3.48 12.96
C ILE A 84 -3.52 4.91 12.67
N ALA A 85 -2.84 5.58 11.75
CA ALA A 85 -3.02 6.99 11.48
C ALA A 85 -2.80 7.30 10.00
N TYR A 86 -3.26 8.46 9.54
CA TYR A 86 -2.96 8.92 8.19
C TYR A 86 -1.46 9.04 7.99
N ALA A 87 -1.01 8.72 6.77
CA ALA A 87 0.38 8.79 6.37
C ALA A 87 0.97 10.18 6.66
N THR A 88 2.18 10.22 7.22
CA THR A 88 2.97 11.45 7.24
C THR A 88 3.37 11.84 5.81
N PRO A 89 3.80 13.08 5.53
CA PRO A 89 4.23 13.48 4.19
C PRO A 89 5.32 12.55 3.61
N ALA A 90 6.33 12.20 4.41
CA ALA A 90 7.41 11.31 3.98
C ALA A 90 6.93 9.87 3.70
N GLN A 91 5.98 9.36 4.50
CA GLN A 91 5.39 8.05 4.26
C GLN A 91 4.53 8.08 2.99
N GLN A 92 3.73 9.13 2.80
CA GLN A 92 2.90 9.29 1.62
C GLN A 92 3.76 9.35 0.35
N GLU A 93 4.78 10.21 0.32
CA GLU A 93 5.70 10.35 -0.81
C GLU A 93 6.37 9.03 -1.16
N HIS A 94 6.95 8.35 -0.16
CA HIS A 94 7.61 7.06 -0.40
C HIS A 94 6.66 6.00 -0.96
N MET A 95 5.44 5.89 -0.42
CA MET A 95 4.51 4.84 -0.83
C MET A 95 3.86 5.13 -2.18
N ILE A 96 3.64 6.40 -2.53
CA ILE A 96 3.24 6.81 -3.88
C ILE A 96 4.34 6.45 -4.87
N SER A 97 5.58 6.87 -4.62
CA SER A 97 6.70 6.54 -5.51
C SER A 97 6.92 5.03 -5.61
N TYR A 98 6.67 4.26 -4.54
CA TYR A 98 6.75 2.81 -4.60
C TYR A 98 5.71 2.20 -5.56
N LEU A 99 4.45 2.69 -5.54
CA LEU A 99 3.41 2.27 -6.48
C LEU A 99 3.75 2.70 -7.92
N GLU A 100 4.18 3.94 -8.14
CA GLU A 100 4.56 4.46 -9.46
C GLU A 100 5.76 3.68 -10.04
N ASN A 101 6.75 3.36 -9.22
CA ASN A 101 7.90 2.54 -9.63
C ASN A 101 7.46 1.12 -9.99
N LEU A 102 6.54 0.51 -9.24
CA LEU A 102 5.99 -0.80 -9.57
C LEU A 102 5.30 -0.80 -10.94
N LEU A 103 4.51 0.25 -11.23
CA LEU A 103 3.83 0.40 -12.52
C LEU A 103 4.84 0.63 -13.65
N THR A 104 5.86 1.45 -13.41
CA THR A 104 6.96 1.70 -14.35
C THR A 104 7.75 0.42 -14.66
N ASP A 105 8.10 -0.36 -13.64
CA ASP A 105 8.79 -1.65 -13.78
C ASP A 105 7.97 -2.67 -14.60
N LEU A 106 6.64 -2.53 -14.57
CA LEU A 106 5.71 -3.31 -15.37
C LEU A 106 5.45 -2.75 -16.77
N SER A 107 6.08 -1.62 -17.12
CA SER A 107 5.82 -0.87 -18.36
C SER A 107 4.35 -0.43 -18.51
N ILE A 108 3.68 -0.15 -17.40
CA ILE A 108 2.32 0.41 -17.37
C ILE A 108 2.45 1.94 -17.41
N PRO A 109 1.78 2.63 -18.35
CA PRO A 109 1.85 4.08 -18.45
C PRO A 109 1.22 4.78 -17.23
N LEU A 110 1.81 5.92 -16.84
CA LEU A 110 1.37 6.84 -15.78
C LEU A 110 0.90 8.17 -16.39
#